data_AF-A0A2V8QMC0-F1
#
_entry.id   AF-A0A2V8QMC0-F1
#
_cell.length_a   1.000
_cell.length_b   1.000
_cell.length_c   1.000
_cell.angle_alpha   90.00
_cell.angle_beta   90.00
_cell.angle_gamma   90.00
#
_symmetry.space_group_name_H-M   'P 1'
#
loop_
_entity.id
_entity.type
_entity.pdbx_description
1 polymer ?
#
loop_
_entity_poly.entity_id
_entity_poly.type
_entity_poly.pdbx_seq_one_letter_code
_entity_poly.pdbx_strand_id
1 'polypeptide(L)'
;MANTNRAVVRTAIHQRIRRKVKGSTDRPRLAIYRSLNHIYAQVIDDKQGQTLVSASTTEKDLRGNSGGNLDAARRVGQAIAERAIAKGIEQVVFDRGGYLYHGRIKALTDAARSAGLNKNEASAVEEETAEEAAPEETVEKKPRKKSKE
;
A
#
# COMPACT_ATOMS: atom_id res chain seq x y z
N MET A 1 16.74 -25.21 14.22
CA MET A 1 15.33 -24.78 14.10
C MET A 1 14.86 -25.01 12.68
N ALA A 2 13.71 -25.66 12.48
CA ALA A 2 13.19 -25.88 11.13
C ALA A 2 12.81 -24.53 10.52
N ASN A 3 13.48 -24.16 9.42
CA ASN A 3 13.11 -22.96 8.65
C ASN A 3 11.75 -23.19 8.00
N THR A 4 10.67 -22.77 8.66
CA THR A 4 9.33 -22.78 8.08
C THR A 4 9.33 -21.99 6.79
N ASN A 5 8.89 -22.61 5.70
CA ASN A 5 8.85 -21.96 4.38
C ASN A 5 8.05 -20.65 4.46
N ARG A 6 8.71 -19.52 4.17
CA ARG A 6 8.12 -18.18 4.24
C ARG A 6 6.87 -18.05 3.37
N ALA A 7 6.79 -18.80 2.27
CA ALA A 7 5.61 -18.83 1.41
C ALA A 7 4.40 -19.42 2.12
N VAL A 8 4.58 -20.48 2.91
CA VAL A 8 3.51 -21.14 3.67
C VAL A 8 2.97 -20.19 4.74
N VAL A 9 3.86 -19.55 5.50
CA VAL A 9 3.48 -18.56 6.52
C VAL A 9 2.71 -17.38 5.89
N ARG A 10 3.21 -16.84 4.78
CA ARG A 10 2.54 -15.76 4.04
C ARG A 10 1.14 -16.18 3.60
N THR A 11 0.99 -17.37 3.02
CA THR A 11 -0.29 -17.88 2.53
C THR A 11 -1.31 -18.03 3.66
N ALA A 12 -0.89 -18.54 4.83
CA ALA A 12 -1.77 -18.63 6.00
C ALA A 12 -2.24 -17.25 6.49
N ILE A 13 -1.34 -16.26 6.57
CA ILE A 13 -1.69 -14.88 6.95
C ILE A 13 -2.61 -14.25 5.90
N HIS A 14 -2.31 -14.45 4.63
CA HIS A 14 -3.08 -13.91 3.51
C HIS A 14 -4.52 -14.45 3.51
N GLN A 15 -4.70 -15.77 3.70
CA GLN A 15 -6.02 -16.38 3.86
C GLN A 15 -6.77 -15.82 5.07
N ARG A 16 -6.08 -15.62 6.21
CA ARG A 16 -6.68 -15.02 7.41
C ARG A 16 -7.19 -13.60 7.15
N ILE A 17 -6.43 -12.77 6.43
CA ILE A 17 -6.83 -11.40 6.06
C ILE A 17 -8.07 -11.43 5.14
N ARG A 18 -8.06 -12.31 4.13
CA ARG A 18 -9.16 -12.46 3.16
C ARG A 18 -10.46 -13.02 3.76
N ARG A 19 -10.47 -13.50 5.00
CA ARG A 19 -11.72 -13.78 5.73
C ARG A 19 -12.53 -12.52 5.99
N LYS A 20 -11.85 -11.39 6.21
CA LYS A 20 -12.46 -10.08 6.48
C LYS A 20 -12.47 -9.19 5.24
N VAL A 21 -11.38 -9.20 4.47
CA VAL A 21 -11.22 -8.36 3.27
C VAL A 21 -11.76 -9.11 2.05
N LYS A 22 -12.88 -8.63 1.52
CA LYS A 22 -13.53 -9.14 0.30
C LYS A 22 -13.83 -7.97 -0.64
N GLY A 23 -13.61 -8.15 -1.93
CA GLY A 23 -14.00 -7.19 -2.96
C GLY A 23 -15.42 -7.42 -3.42
N SER A 24 -16.20 -6.36 -3.55
CA SER A 24 -17.49 -6.37 -4.27
C SER A 24 -17.32 -5.75 -5.65
N THR A 25 -18.37 -5.80 -6.47
CA THR A 25 -18.42 -5.09 -7.76
C THR A 25 -18.26 -3.57 -7.59
N ASP A 26 -18.85 -3.00 -6.53
CA ASP A 26 -18.76 -1.56 -6.23
C ASP A 26 -17.38 -1.18 -5.67
N ARG A 27 -16.80 -2.05 -4.84
CA ARG A 27 -15.50 -1.85 -4.20
C ARG A 27 -14.61 -3.09 -4.39
N PRO A 28 -14.00 -3.25 -5.56
CA PRO A 28 -13.15 -4.40 -5.85
C PRO A 28 -11.89 -4.41 -4.97
N ARG A 29 -11.28 -5.59 -4.83
CA ARG A 29 -10.12 -5.78 -3.96
C ARG A 29 -8.82 -5.54 -4.74
N LEU A 30 -7.97 -4.64 -4.24
CA LEU A 30 -6.61 -4.45 -4.75
C LEU A 30 -5.66 -5.43 -4.07
N ALA A 31 -5.33 -6.52 -4.75
CA ALA A 31 -4.42 -7.55 -4.30
C ALA A 31 -2.96 -7.22 -4.67
N ILE A 32 -2.09 -7.13 -3.68
CA ILE A 32 -0.66 -6.88 -3.88
C ILE A 32 0.14 -8.16 -3.66
N TYR A 33 1.01 -8.49 -4.62
CA TYR A 33 2.01 -9.56 -4.48
C TYR A 33 3.41 -9.02 -4.72
N ARG A 34 4.35 -9.49 -3.90
CA ARG A 34 5.74 -9.01 -3.92
C ARG A 34 6.70 -10.18 -3.87
N SER A 35 7.44 -10.38 -4.95
CA SER A 35 8.56 -11.30 -4.98
C SER A 35 9.85 -10.60 -4.53
N LEU A 36 10.97 -11.30 -4.64
CA LEU A 36 12.28 -10.70 -4.42
C LEU A 36 12.55 -9.58 -5.44
N ASN A 37 12.23 -9.84 -6.71
CA ASN A 37 12.66 -9.01 -7.84
C ASN A 37 11.54 -8.16 -8.45
N HIS A 38 10.28 -8.46 -8.16
CA HIS A 38 9.12 -7.88 -8.84
C HIS A 38 7.96 -7.59 -7.89
N ILE A 39 7.12 -6.65 -8.31
CA ILE A 39 5.88 -6.28 -7.66
C ILE A 39 4.74 -6.41 -8.66
N TYR A 40 3.63 -6.97 -8.19
CA TYR A 40 2.42 -7.20 -8.95
C TYR A 40 1.23 -6.65 -8.16
N ALA A 41 0.32 -5.97 -8.84
CA ALA A 41 -0.92 -5.48 -8.28
C ALA A 41 -2.08 -5.82 -9.22
N GLN A 42 -3.21 -6.22 -8.64
CA GLN A 42 -4.41 -6.60 -9.37
C GLN A 42 -5.65 -6.08 -8.67
N VAL A 43 -6.59 -5.51 -9.42
CA VAL A 43 -7.93 -5.15 -8.96
C VAL A 43 -8.87 -6.28 -9.37
N ILE A 44 -9.50 -6.92 -8.39
CA ILE A 44 -10.29 -8.14 -8.58
C ILE A 44 -11.71 -7.93 -8.02
N ASP A 45 -12.72 -8.30 -8.80
CA ASP A 45 -14.08 -8.49 -8.28
C ASP A 45 -14.22 -9.95 -7.81
N ASP A 46 -14.35 -10.14 -6.49
CA ASP A 46 -14.45 -11.48 -5.90
C ASP A 46 -15.85 -12.11 -6.11
N LYS A 47 -16.89 -11.32 -6.47
CA LYS A 47 -18.23 -11.87 -6.81
C LYS A 47 -18.22 -12.54 -8.18
N GLN A 48 -17.61 -11.88 -9.16
CA GLN A 48 -17.52 -12.38 -10.54
C GLN A 48 -16.28 -13.25 -10.77
N GLY A 49 -15.29 -13.20 -9.87
CA GLY A 49 -14.02 -13.90 -10.03
C GLY A 49 -13.14 -13.31 -11.13
N GLN A 50 -13.41 -12.08 -11.57
CA GLN A 50 -12.72 -11.45 -12.70
C GLN A 50 -11.69 -10.44 -12.23
N THR A 51 -10.52 -10.44 -12.88
CA THR A 51 -9.53 -9.37 -12.71
C THR A 51 -9.89 -8.22 -13.64
N LEU A 52 -10.20 -7.06 -13.06
CA LEU A 52 -10.59 -5.87 -13.80
C LEU A 52 -9.36 -5.13 -14.32
N VAL A 53 -8.33 -4.98 -13.49
CA VAL A 53 -7.09 -4.27 -13.83
C VAL A 53 -5.90 -5.02 -13.25
N SER A 54 -4.78 -5.04 -13.98
CA SER A 54 -3.50 -5.51 -13.48
C SER A 54 -2.42 -4.49 -13.80
N ALA A 55 -1.36 -4.49 -12.98
CA ALA A 55 -0.13 -3.76 -13.23
C ALA A 55 1.04 -4.53 -12.60
N SER A 56 2.15 -4.60 -13.32
CA SER A 56 3.32 -5.34 -12.88
C SER A 56 4.61 -4.73 -13.40
N THR A 57 5.68 -4.87 -12.64
CA THR A 57 7.03 -4.44 -13.07
C THR A 57 7.59 -5.25 -14.24
N THR A 58 6.89 -6.31 -14.65
CA THR A 58 7.24 -7.16 -15.79
C THR A 58 6.64 -6.65 -17.11
N GLU A 59 5.66 -5.75 -17.05
CA GLU A 59 5.12 -5.11 -18.25
C GLU A 59 6.15 -4.19 -18.90
N LYS A 60 6.12 -4.11 -20.23
CA LYS A 60 7.08 -3.33 -21.03
C LYS A 60 7.10 -1.86 -20.58
N ASP A 61 5.93 -1.28 -20.36
CA ASP A 61 5.77 0.14 -20.03
C ASP A 61 6.22 0.49 -18.60
N LEU A 62 6.26 -0.51 -17.71
CA LEU A 62 6.59 -0.36 -16.29
C LEU A 62 7.94 -0.97 -15.93
N ARG A 63 8.67 -1.48 -16.93
CA ARG A 63 9.96 -2.11 -16.72
C ARG A 63 11.01 -1.04 -16.45
N GLY A 64 11.66 -1.13 -15.30
CA GLY A 64 12.81 -0.30 -14.95
C GLY A 64 14.02 -1.16 -14.59
N ASN A 65 15.12 -0.50 -14.19
CA ASN A 65 16.37 -1.17 -13.79
C ASN A 65 16.18 -2.15 -12.62
N SER A 66 15.24 -1.88 -11.71
CA SER A 66 14.86 -2.79 -10.63
C SER A 66 13.34 -2.83 -10.51
N GLY A 67 12.76 -4.03 -10.36
CA GLY A 67 11.32 -4.23 -10.14
C GLY A 67 10.95 -4.47 -8.68
N GLY A 68 11.94 -4.60 -7.79
CA GLY A 68 11.74 -5.04 -6.42
C GLY A 68 11.91 -3.94 -5.39
N ASN A 69 12.13 -2.68 -5.78
CA ASN A 69 12.48 -1.57 -4.89
C ASN A 69 11.27 -0.64 -4.58
N LEU A 70 11.51 0.43 -3.81
CA LEU A 70 10.48 1.41 -3.46
C LEU A 70 9.97 2.18 -4.68
N ASP A 71 10.86 2.56 -5.60
CA ASP A 71 10.48 3.32 -6.78
C ASP A 71 9.59 2.51 -7.73
N ALA A 72 9.90 1.22 -7.91
CA ALA A 72 9.05 0.31 -8.66
C ALA A 72 7.66 0.18 -8.03
N ALA A 73 7.57 0.15 -6.69
CA ALA A 73 6.30 0.12 -5.98
C ALA A 73 5.45 1.37 -6.26
N ARG A 74 6.08 2.55 -6.26
CA ARG A 74 5.42 3.83 -6.58
C ARG A 74 4.90 3.85 -8.02
N ARG A 75 5.73 3.46 -8.99
CA ARG A 75 5.34 3.39 -10.41
C ARG A 75 4.17 2.44 -10.64
N VAL A 76 4.22 1.24 -10.05
CA VAL A 76 3.11 0.28 -10.15
C VAL A 76 1.84 0.82 -9.48
N GLY A 77 1.98 1.51 -8.34
CA GLY A 77 0.86 2.14 -7.64
C GLY A 77 0.16 3.23 -8.46
N GLN A 78 0.92 4.10 -9.12
CA GLN A 78 0.39 5.12 -10.05
C GLN A 78 -0.31 4.46 -11.24
N ALA A 79 0.38 3.52 -11.91
CA ALA A 79 -0.14 2.88 -13.11
C ALA A 79 -1.44 2.08 -12.87
N ILE A 80 -1.57 1.40 -11.71
CA ILE A 80 -2.81 0.68 -11.40
C ILE A 80 -3.97 1.64 -11.11
N ALA A 81 -3.70 2.77 -10.46
CA ALA A 81 -4.72 3.77 -10.16
C ALA A 81 -5.24 4.44 -11.44
N GLU A 82 -4.35 4.87 -12.33
CA GLU A 82 -4.73 5.45 -13.63
C GLU A 82 -5.58 4.48 -14.46
N ARG A 83 -5.17 3.20 -14.52
CA ARG A 83 -5.93 2.16 -15.22
C ARG A 83 -7.27 1.84 -14.56
N ALA A 84 -7.36 1.91 -13.23
CA ALA A 84 -8.61 1.70 -12.50
C ALA A 84 -9.59 2.84 -12.76
N ILE A 85 -9.12 4.09 -12.69
CA ILE A 85 -9.92 5.28 -12.99
C ILE A 85 -10.39 5.29 -14.44
N ALA A 86 -9.53 4.89 -15.40
CA ALA A 86 -9.92 4.75 -16.80
C ALA A 86 -11.05 3.72 -17.02
N LYS A 87 -11.22 2.76 -16.10
CA LYS A 87 -12.33 1.79 -16.09
C LYS A 87 -13.50 2.20 -15.19
N GLY A 88 -13.50 3.43 -14.65
CA GLY A 88 -14.54 3.93 -13.76
C GLY A 88 -14.50 3.36 -12.34
N ILE A 89 -13.37 2.79 -11.92
CA ILE A 89 -13.20 2.22 -10.57
C ILE A 89 -12.54 3.27 -9.68
N GLU A 90 -13.33 3.89 -8.81
CA GLU A 90 -12.85 4.94 -7.89
C GLU A 90 -12.48 4.39 -6.51
N GLN A 91 -13.19 3.36 -6.06
CA GLN A 91 -13.06 2.80 -4.73
C GLN A 91 -12.56 1.35 -4.77
N VAL A 92 -11.58 1.04 -3.92
CA VAL A 92 -11.04 -0.32 -3.77
C VAL A 92 -10.80 -0.68 -2.31
N VAL A 93 -10.85 -1.97 -1.97
CA VAL A 93 -10.38 -2.46 -0.66
C VAL A 93 -8.94 -2.91 -0.79
N PHE A 94 -8.03 -2.40 0.05
CA PHE A 94 -6.62 -2.78 0.01
C PHE A 94 -6.36 -4.16 0.64
N ASP A 95 -5.77 -5.08 -0.14
CA ASP A 95 -5.27 -6.37 0.33
C ASP A 95 -3.73 -6.41 0.25
N ARG A 96 -3.09 -6.31 1.42
CA ARG A 96 -1.63 -6.34 1.59
C ARG A 96 -0.99 -7.71 1.33
N GLY A 97 -1.73 -8.73 0.91
CA GLY A 97 -1.14 -9.97 0.40
C GLY A 97 -0.38 -10.81 1.44
N GLY A 98 -0.70 -10.65 2.72
CA GLY A 98 0.02 -11.32 3.83
C GLY A 98 1.39 -10.70 4.17
N TYR A 99 1.74 -9.56 3.58
CA TYR A 99 2.91 -8.79 3.98
C TYR A 99 2.57 -7.76 5.06
N LEU A 100 3.59 -7.29 5.78
CA LEU A 100 3.45 -6.14 6.67
C LEU A 100 3.20 -4.89 5.83
N TYR A 101 2.32 -4.01 6.33
CA TYR A 101 2.09 -2.70 5.73
C TYR A 101 3.25 -1.76 6.09
N HIS A 102 4.31 -1.84 5.30
CA HIS A 102 5.54 -1.06 5.45
C HIS A 102 6.29 -1.01 4.12
N GLY A 103 7.27 -0.11 4.02
CA GLY A 103 8.19 0.01 2.89
C GLY A 103 7.46 -0.04 1.54
N ARG A 104 7.76 -1.08 0.75
CA ARG A 104 7.23 -1.27 -0.61
C ARG A 104 5.70 -1.35 -0.68
N ILE A 105 5.06 -2.00 0.30
CA ILE A 105 3.60 -2.14 0.29
C ILE A 105 2.96 -0.78 0.59
N LYS A 106 3.46 -0.08 1.61
CA LYS A 106 3.02 1.28 1.95
C LYS A 106 3.20 2.22 0.75
N ALA A 107 4.39 2.24 0.15
CA ALA A 107 4.70 3.11 -0.99
C ALA A 107 3.78 2.88 -2.21
N LEU A 108 3.37 1.63 -2.49
CA LEU A 108 2.43 1.33 -3.56
C LEU A 108 1.03 1.89 -3.24
N THR A 109 0.56 1.64 -2.01
CA THR A 109 -0.76 2.13 -1.55
C THR A 109 -0.83 3.65 -1.54
N ASP A 110 0.21 4.31 -1.05
CA ASP A 110 0.31 5.77 -1.00
C ASP A 110 0.32 6.35 -2.42
N ALA A 111 1.10 5.77 -3.33
CA ALA A 111 1.13 6.20 -4.73
C ALA A 111 -0.21 5.99 -5.45
N ALA A 112 -0.93 4.89 -5.17
CA ALA A 112 -2.26 4.67 -5.71
C ALA A 112 -3.28 5.70 -5.18
N ARG A 113 -3.18 6.07 -3.89
CA ARG A 113 -4.01 7.12 -3.28
C ARG A 113 -3.74 8.48 -3.89
N SER A 114 -2.47 8.88 -4.05
CA SER A 114 -2.10 10.14 -4.70
C SER A 114 -2.59 10.22 -6.15
N ALA A 115 -2.63 9.10 -6.86
CA ALA A 115 -3.15 9.02 -8.23
C ALA A 115 -4.70 9.00 -8.29
N GLY A 116 -5.39 9.12 -7.15
CA GLY A 116 -6.83 9.34 -7.10
C GLY A 116 -7.67 8.08 -6.82
N LEU A 117 -7.06 6.96 -6.44
CA LEU A 117 -7.78 5.76 -6.00
C LEU A 117 -8.13 5.88 -4.51
N ASN A 118 -9.40 5.72 -4.12
CA ASN A 118 -9.92 5.95 -2.75
C ASN A 118 -9.79 7.41 -2.24
N LYS A 119 -10.15 8.41 -3.05
CA LYS A 119 -10.16 9.84 -2.63
C LYS A 119 -11.00 10.10 -1.36
N ASN A 120 -12.09 9.36 -1.18
CA ASN A 120 -13.04 9.55 -0.07
C ASN A 120 -12.47 9.12 1.31
N GLU A 121 -11.29 8.49 1.37
CA GLU A 121 -10.59 8.21 2.63
C GLU A 121 -9.65 9.35 3.06
N ALA A 122 -9.30 10.28 2.16
CA ALA A 122 -8.37 11.39 2.46
C ALA A 122 -9.06 12.56 3.20
N SER A 123 -10.34 12.81 2.92
CA SER A 123 -11.10 13.89 3.55
C SER A 123 -11.28 13.71 5.07
N ALA A 124 -11.20 12.49 5.60
CA ALA A 124 -11.29 12.24 7.03
C ALA A 124 -9.96 12.50 7.78
N VAL A 125 -8.81 12.41 7.10
CA VAL A 125 -7.49 12.57 7.73
C VAL A 125 -6.98 14.02 7.63
N GLU A 126 -7.39 14.75 6.60
CA GLU A 126 -7.10 16.19 6.49
C GLU A 126 -7.87 17.02 7.52
N GLU A 127 -9.06 16.56 7.96
CA GLU A 127 -9.81 17.20 9.05
C GLU A 127 -9.18 16.92 10.44
N GLU A 128 -8.70 15.70 10.71
CA GLU A 128 -8.06 15.36 12.00
C GLU A 128 -6.65 15.98 12.17
N THR A 129 -5.90 16.17 11.09
CA THR A 129 -4.53 16.74 11.16
C THR A 129 -4.49 18.27 11.27
N ALA A 130 -5.60 18.95 10.96
CA ALA A 130 -5.71 20.41 11.10
C ALA A 130 -6.03 20.84 12.55
N GLU A 131 -6.67 19.98 13.35
CA GLU A 131 -7.08 20.32 14.72
C GLU A 131 -5.96 20.13 15.77
N GLU A 132 -4.95 19.30 15.48
CA GLU A 132 -3.87 18.98 16.44
C GLU A 132 -2.62 19.88 16.31
N ALA A 133 -2.61 20.81 15.34
CA ALA A 133 -1.44 21.65 15.03
C ALA A 133 -1.55 23.07 15.62
N ALA A 134 -1.45 23.20 16.95
CA ALA A 134 -0.74 24.25 17.74
C ALA A 134 -1.46 24.63 19.07
N PRO A 135 -0.73 25.05 20.13
CA PRO A 135 0.72 25.29 20.21
C PRO A 135 1.46 24.40 21.23
N GLU A 136 2.63 23.88 20.84
CA GLU A 136 3.64 23.41 21.79
C GLU A 136 4.22 24.61 22.56
N GLU A 137 4.07 24.62 23.87
CA GLU A 137 4.84 25.50 24.76
C GLU A 137 6.33 25.18 24.67
N THR A 138 7.11 26.21 24.40
CA THR A 138 8.58 26.19 24.38
C THR A 138 9.14 25.84 25.75
N VAL A 139 9.62 24.60 25.94
CA VAL A 139 10.43 24.23 27.11
C VAL A 139 11.90 24.56 26.83
N GLU A 140 12.37 25.67 27.39
CA GLU A 140 13.78 26.08 27.39
C GLU A 140 14.69 24.98 27.98
N LYS A 141 15.67 24.53 27.19
CA LYS A 141 16.72 23.61 27.65
C LYS A 141 17.70 24.33 28.57
N LYS A 142 17.63 24.06 29.88
CA LYS A 142 18.65 24.48 30.87
C LYS A 142 20.00 23.80 30.57
N PRO A 143 21.14 24.52 30.56
CA PRO A 143 22.44 23.95 30.21
C PRO A 143 22.96 23.00 31.29
N ARG A 144 23.42 21.80 30.88
CA ARG A 144 24.07 20.82 31.77
C ARG A 144 25.43 21.36 32.23
N LYS A 145 25.62 21.53 33.54
CA LYS A 145 26.91 21.87 34.17
C LYS A 145 27.94 20.78 33.84
N LYS A 146 29.11 21.19 33.31
CA LYS A 146 30.32 20.35 33.24
C LYS A 146 30.85 20.17 34.66
N SER A 147 30.77 18.96 35.22
CA SER A 147 31.56 18.59 36.39
C SER A 147 32.98 18.28 35.94
N LYS A 148 33.90 19.14 36.38
CA LYS A 148 35.35 18.99 36.30
C LYS A 148 35.78 18.42 37.65
N GLU A 149 36.41 17.25 37.66
CA GLU A 149 37.48 16.77 38.55
C GLU A 149 37.70 15.27 38.32
#